data_AF-A0A970CI26-F1
#
_entry.id   AF-A0A970CI26-F1
#
_cell.length_a   1.000
_cell.length_b   1.000
_cell.length_c   1.000
_cell.angle_alpha   90.00
_cell.angle_beta   90.00
_cell.angle_gamma   90.00
#
_symmetry.space_group_name_H-M   'P 1'
#
loop_
_entity.id
_entity.type
_entity.pdbx_description
1 polymer ?
#
loop_
_entity_poly.entity_id
_entity_poly.type
_entity_poly.pdbx_seq_one_letter_code
_entity_poly.pdbx_strand_id
1 'polypeptide(L)' 'MERSREEKTKSVSKKQNNLIDDLKLEIASELGIVEQIKDKGWQSLSPRISGKIGGKLSQRLKKMGK' A
#
# COMPACT_ATOMS: atom_id res chain seq x y z
N MET A 1 -0.10 19.96 26.30
CA MET A 1 0.92 19.94 25.24
C MET A 1 0.18 19.78 23.92
N GLU A 2 0.22 20.85 23.12
CA GLU A 2 -0.31 21.10 21.77
C GLU A 2 -1.14 20.01 21.06
N ARG A 3 -2.37 20.36 20.68
CA ARG A 3 -3.12 19.72 19.58
C ARG A 3 -2.47 20.08 18.25
N SER A 4 -2.64 19.19 17.28
CA SER A 4 -2.63 19.45 15.83
C SER A 4 -1.29 19.75 15.18
N ARG A 5 -0.82 18.79 14.36
CA ARG A 5 -0.59 19.07 12.94
C ARG A 5 -0.60 17.78 12.12
N GLU A 6 -1.81 17.30 11.89
CA GLU A 6 -2.12 16.34 10.84
C GLU A 6 -2.01 17.10 9.50
N GLU A 7 -0.80 17.24 9.00
CA GLU A 7 -0.56 17.76 7.66
C GLU A 7 0.47 16.87 6.96
N LYS A 8 -0.03 16.02 6.05
CA LYS A 8 0.64 15.79 4.76
C LYS A 8 -0.33 15.22 3.74
N THR A 9 -1.04 16.14 3.12
CA THR A 9 -1.56 16.01 1.76
C THR A 9 -0.42 15.74 0.78
N LYS A 10 -0.51 14.65 0.00
CA LYS A 10 0.07 14.40 -1.34
C LYS A 10 -0.06 12.89 -1.59
N SER A 11 -0.62 12.36 -2.67
CA SER A 11 -0.86 12.91 -4.00
C SER A 11 -1.68 11.87 -4.75
N VAL A 12 -2.95 12.19 -5.01
CA VAL A 12 -3.79 11.49 -5.97
C VAL A 12 -3.27 11.86 -7.36
N SER A 13 -2.31 11.10 -7.91
CA SER A 13 -1.99 11.19 -9.33
C SER A 13 -1.10 10.03 -9.78
N LYS A 14 -1.72 8.96 -10.29
CA LYS A 14 -1.51 8.53 -11.68
C LYS A 14 -2.52 7.46 -12.06
N LYS A 15 -3.60 7.95 -12.64
CA LYS A 15 -4.51 7.23 -13.50
C LYS A 15 -3.68 6.74 -14.70
N GLN A 16 -3.09 5.54 -14.61
CA GLN A 16 -2.78 4.63 -15.74
C GLN A 16 -1.90 3.46 -15.26
N ASN A 17 -2.44 2.24 -15.39
CA ASN A 17 -1.86 0.90 -15.10
C ASN A 17 -2.00 0.36 -13.67
N ASN A 18 -3.22 0.04 -13.21
CA ASN A 18 -3.42 -0.18 -11.77
C ASN A 18 -3.84 -1.58 -11.29
N LEU A 19 -3.99 -2.65 -12.07
CA LEU A 19 -4.46 -3.93 -11.48
C LEU A 19 -3.54 -4.41 -10.33
N ILE A 20 -2.23 -4.30 -10.53
CA ILE A 20 -1.22 -4.58 -9.50
C ILE A 20 -1.28 -3.56 -8.37
N ASP A 21 -1.51 -2.29 -8.67
CA ASP A 21 -1.53 -1.22 -7.68
C ASP A 21 -2.80 -1.26 -6.81
N ASP A 22 -3.93 -1.63 -7.39
CA ASP A 22 -5.21 -1.87 -6.74
C ASP A 22 -5.08 -3.05 -5.79
N LEU A 23 -4.50 -4.16 -6.25
CA LEU A 23 -4.19 -5.31 -5.41
C LEU A 23 -3.23 -4.96 -4.27
N LYS A 24 -2.20 -4.14 -4.52
CA LYS A 24 -1.30 -3.65 -3.47
C LYS A 24 -2.06 -2.83 -2.42
N LEU A 25 -2.94 -1.94 -2.85
CA LEU A 25 -3.76 -1.12 -1.96
C LEU A 25 -4.77 -1.96 -1.18
N GLU A 26 -5.42 -2.94 -1.80
CA GLU A 26 -6.31 -3.87 -1.12
C GLU A 26 -5.56 -4.65 -0.02
N ILE A 27 -4.40 -5.23 -0.35
CA ILE A 27 -3.60 -5.99 0.62
C ILE A 27 -3.09 -5.07 1.73
N ALA A 28 -2.70 -3.83 1.40
CA ALA A 28 -2.31 -2.83 2.38
C ALA A 28 -3.47 -2.44 3.30
N SER A 29 -4.69 -2.37 2.76
CA SER A 29 -5.91 -2.13 3.52
C SER A 29 -6.24 -3.31 4.43
N GLU A 30 -6.14 -4.55 3.95
CA GLU A 30 -6.34 -5.77 4.76
C GLU A 30 -5.33 -5.86 5.91
N LEU A 31 -4.10 -5.38 5.70
CA LEU A 31 -3.05 -5.36 6.72
C LEU A 31 -3.13 -4.15 7.65
N GLY A 32 -4.02 -3.19 7.41
CA GLY A 32 -4.17 -1.98 8.24
C GLY A 32 -2.98 -1.01 8.15
N ILE A 33 -2.17 -1.11 7.10
CA ILE A 33 -0.95 -0.32 6.88
C ILE A 33 -1.12 0.72 5.77
N VAL A 34 -2.31 0.77 5.16
CA VAL A 34 -2.61 1.71 4.07
C VAL A 34 -2.38 3.16 4.49
N GLU A 35 -2.68 3.51 5.73
CA GLU A 35 -2.44 4.84 6.29
C GLU A 35 -0.95 5.11 6.44
N GLN A 36 -0.17 4.13 6.92
CA GLN A 36 1.28 4.24 7.03
C GLN A 36 1.96 4.37 5.65
N ILE A 37 1.46 3.68 4.62
CA ILE A 37 1.97 3.79 3.26
C ILE A 37 1.63 5.16 2.67
N LYS A 38 0.43 5.68 2.94
CA LYS A 38 0.02 7.02 2.51
C LYS A 38 0.85 8.11 3.21
N ASP A 39 1.17 7.93 4.49
CA ASP A 39 1.92 8.89 5.31
C ASP A 39 3.44 8.82 5.07
N LYS A 40 4.02 7.62 5.08
CA LYS A 40 5.48 7.39 5.07
C LYS A 40 6.00 6.75 3.77
N GLY A 41 5.11 6.28 2.91
CA GLY A 41 5.45 5.56 1.68
C GLY A 41 5.78 4.08 1.90
N TRP A 42 5.83 3.33 0.80
CA TRP A 42 6.15 1.89 0.77
C TRP A 42 7.50 1.54 1.42
N GLN A 43 8.47 2.46 1.36
CA GLN A 43 9.81 2.30 1.95
C GLN A 43 9.81 2.25 3.48
N SER A 44 8.75 2.75 4.13
CA SER A 44 8.65 2.77 5.59
C SER A 44 8.08 1.47 6.16
N LEU A 45 7.66 0.53 5.30
CA LEU A 45 7.15 -0.76 5.74
C LEU A 45 8.26 -1.64 6.28
N SER A 46 7.97 -2.35 7.36
CA SER A 46 8.86 -3.40 7.86
C SER A 46 9.06 -4.50 6.79
N PRO A 47 10.25 -5.10 6.67
CA PRO A 47 10.52 -6.20 5.73
C PRO A 47 9.51 -7.35 5.84
N ARG A 48 9.01 -7.61 7.05
CA ARG A 48 7.98 -8.63 7.31
C ARG A 48 6.64 -8.27 6.67
N ILE A 49 6.29 -6.99 6.69
CA ILE A 49 5.03 -6.47 6.14
C ILE A 49 5.12 -6.38 4.61
N SER A 50 6.18 -5.77 4.08
CA SER A 50 6.39 -5.66 2.63
C SER A 50 6.50 -7.03 1.96
N GLY A 51 7.16 -8.00 2.62
CA GLY A 51 7.21 -9.40 2.16
C GLY A 51 5.84 -10.08 2.14
N LYS A 52 4.97 -9.83 3.13
CA LYS A 52 3.58 -10.33 3.11
C LYS A 52 2.79 -9.74 1.95
N ILE A 53 2.92 -8.43 1.69
CA ILE A 53 2.23 -7.76 0.58
C ILE A 53 2.70 -8.35 -0.75
N GLY A 54 4.01 -8.44 -0.97
CA GLY A 54 4.59 -9.01 -2.18
C GLY A 54 4.17 -10.47 -2.40
N GLY A 55 4.16 -11.28 -1.34
CA GLY A 55 3.72 -12.68 -1.41
C GLY A 55 2.24 -12.84 -1.75
N LYS A 56 1.35 -11.99 -1.21
CA LYS A 56 -0.09 -11.99 -1.54
C LYS A 56 -0.33 -11.47 -2.95
N LEU A 57 0.39 -10.42 -3.35
CA LEU A 57 0.34 -9.85 -4.69
C LEU A 57 0.70 -10.89 -5.76
N SER A 58 1.85 -11.55 -5.60
CA SER A 58 2.32 -12.59 -6.53
C SER A 58 1.37 -13.78 -6.60
N GLN A 59 0.76 -14.17 -5.48
CA GLN A 59 -0.28 -15.21 -5.48
C GLN A 59 -1.52 -14.80 -6.26
N ARG A 60 -2.02 -13.57 -6.09
CA ARG A 60 -3.18 -13.06 -6.83
C ARG A 60 -2.87 -12.92 -8.32
N LEU A 61 -1.69 -12.42 -8.68
CA LEU A 61 -1.25 -12.31 -10.07
C LEU A 61 -1.14 -13.67 -10.75
N LYS A 62 -0.56 -14.67 -10.06
CA LYS A 62 -0.46 -16.05 -10.56
C LYS A 62 -1.83 -16.71 -10.75
N LYS A 63 -2.81 -16.39 -9.91
CA LYS A 63 -4.19 -16.89 -10.06
C LYS A 63 -4.95 -16.23 -11.22
N MET A 64 -4.56 -15.02 -11.61
CA MET A 64 -5.24 -14.25 -12.64
C MET A 64 -4.67 -14.51 -14.03
N GLY A 65 -3.40 -14.90 -14.13
CA GLY A 65 -2.75 -15.32 -15.38
C GLY A 65 -2.84 -16.83 -15.68
N LYS A 66 -3.67 -17.57 -14.94
CA LYS A 66 -3.90 -19.00 -15.13
C LYS A 66 -5.40 -19.23 -15.29
#